data_AF-A0A850BLS2-F1
#
_entry.id   AF-A0A850BLS2-F1
#
_cell.length_a   1.000
_cell.length_b   1.000
_cell.length_c   1.000
_cell.angle_alpha   90.00
_cell.angle_beta   90.00
_cell.angle_gamma   90.00
#
_symmetry.space_group_name_H-M   'P 1'
#
loop_
_entity.id
_entity.type
_entity.pdbx_description
1 polymer ?
#
loop_
_entity_poly.entity_id
_entity_poly.type
_entity_poly.pdbx_seq_one_letter_code
_entity_poly.pdbx_strand_id
1 'polypeptide(L)'
;MIERKHRYGNLVFDRDAIVRAALRAYVESVLQDIARFSFPACAYPGWTGDLKRGAFHNDNGCGDCEVVAWTEAGVVGLAYELGFGPIEQLGLSTSAVTGGPDDVRAALPGLPAKLEPALVMATGMLPIGRHGEKPAGVGFWIYGDRVGGTFFDDPTVCGADRLAIWGLLRRGRLLPPIYFRRSHPDTRATLAERDRKDAPAHAVMDAVVDRALKDPTEFTPAELETLLVPLPTPPPKRVLNAQRMLKKVGITWPGSPKIPEPPPRPQGPNPFLRPSGTVRREMLRLGYLGFDRDAIVRAAKRAYVEAVLAQLDPLERYTFTVCVIPRWTGDLKRGAFYNGNGKGDDEVIAWTEAGVVGLAYQRGYGPIEHLGLSVSAVKGSADDVRAALPDLPAELMPALEIAVGLLEVGAHGEKLASIGFWLHGADRVGGTLFDRDDPTVPGAGRLSMWGQVEWGRLAHGRHDPNAPSPTQAILDKAEPIQDLVEAVAERALAGPTELMPDELATLLPTPPDPERLLNAQRMLQKVGITWPGSPALSA
;
A
#
# COMPACT_ATOMS: atom_id res chain seq x y z
N MET A 1 -7.75 -21.29 28.22
CA MET A 1 -8.22 -19.91 28.41
C MET A 1 -7.50 -19.21 29.57
N ILE A 2 -6.97 -18.02 29.33
CA ILE A 2 -6.27 -17.17 30.31
C ILE A 2 -6.81 -15.74 30.16
N GLU A 3 -7.18 -15.11 31.27
CA GLU A 3 -7.68 -13.73 31.26
C GLU A 3 -6.63 -12.77 31.84
N ARG A 4 -6.44 -11.63 31.17
CA ARG A 4 -5.55 -10.56 31.63
C ARG A 4 -6.25 -9.21 31.52
N LYS A 5 -6.20 -8.44 32.60
CA LYS A 5 -6.53 -7.01 32.54
C LYS A 5 -5.41 -6.29 31.79
N HIS A 6 -5.78 -5.52 30.79
CA HIS A 6 -4.86 -4.80 29.93
C HIS A 6 -5.42 -3.43 29.60
N ARG A 7 -4.59 -2.51 29.10
CA ARG A 7 -5.07 -1.17 28.67
C ARG A 7 -6.13 -1.23 27.56
N TYR A 8 -6.16 -2.33 26.80
CA TYR A 8 -7.11 -2.57 25.70
C TYR A 8 -8.41 -3.23 26.19
N GLY A 9 -8.53 -3.48 27.50
CA GLY A 9 -9.67 -4.15 28.13
C GLY A 9 -9.29 -5.49 28.74
N ASN A 10 -10.31 -6.32 28.96
CA ASN A 10 -10.10 -7.69 29.42
C ASN A 10 -9.75 -8.57 28.22
N LEU A 11 -8.51 -9.02 28.17
CA LEU A 11 -8.01 -9.88 27.10
C LEU A 11 -8.16 -11.34 27.52
N VAL A 12 -8.76 -12.14 26.64
CA VAL A 12 -8.97 -13.58 26.84
C VAL A 12 -8.17 -14.34 25.79
N PHE A 13 -7.11 -15.01 26.25
CA PHE A 13 -6.23 -15.80 25.40
C PHE A 13 -6.58 -17.28 25.52
N ASP A 14 -6.96 -17.88 24.41
CA ASP A 14 -7.24 -19.31 24.32
C ASP A 14 -6.71 -19.86 23.00
N ARG A 15 -5.96 -20.97 23.07
CA ARG A 15 -5.31 -21.55 21.90
C ARG A 15 -6.31 -21.89 20.82
N ASP A 16 -7.41 -22.56 21.17
CA ASP A 16 -8.35 -23.07 20.19
C ASP A 16 -9.19 -21.92 19.62
N ALA A 17 -9.50 -20.91 20.44
CA ALA A 17 -10.11 -19.66 19.95
C ALA A 17 -9.19 -18.91 18.98
N ILE A 18 -7.88 -18.85 19.24
CA ILE A 18 -6.89 -18.24 18.36
C ILE A 18 -6.78 -18.99 17.03
N VAL A 19 -6.68 -20.33 17.07
CA VAL A 19 -6.59 -21.15 15.84
C VAL A 19 -7.86 -20.99 14.99
N ARG A 20 -9.04 -21.01 15.63
CA ARG A 20 -10.32 -20.72 14.97
C ARG A 20 -10.34 -19.33 14.34
N ALA A 21 -9.92 -18.31 15.08
CA ALA A 21 -9.91 -16.94 14.61
C ALA A 21 -8.93 -16.75 13.43
N ALA A 22 -7.76 -17.39 13.49
CA ALA A 22 -6.76 -17.40 12.42
C ALA A 22 -7.30 -18.08 11.16
N LEU A 23 -7.90 -19.27 11.28
CA LEU A 23 -8.50 -19.98 10.15
C LEU A 23 -9.60 -19.14 9.50
N ARG A 24 -10.48 -18.57 10.32
CA ARG A 24 -11.54 -17.70 9.84
C ARG A 24 -11.00 -16.46 9.12
N ALA A 25 -10.04 -15.77 9.71
CA ALA A 25 -9.42 -14.59 9.11
C ALA A 25 -8.75 -14.93 7.77
N TYR A 26 -8.07 -16.08 7.68
CA TYR A 26 -7.50 -16.58 6.43
C TYR A 26 -8.58 -16.80 5.36
N VAL A 27 -9.68 -17.48 5.70
CA VAL A 27 -10.77 -17.76 4.76
C VAL A 27 -11.45 -16.47 4.30
N GLU A 28 -11.78 -15.56 5.22
CA GLU A 28 -12.40 -14.26 4.89
C GLU A 28 -11.52 -13.45 3.93
N SER A 29 -10.21 -13.41 4.19
CA SER A 29 -9.25 -12.63 3.40
C SER A 29 -9.01 -13.25 2.02
N VAL A 30 -8.98 -14.59 1.91
CA VAL A 30 -8.90 -15.29 0.62
C VAL A 30 -10.13 -15.05 -0.25
N LEU A 31 -11.29 -14.84 0.38
CA LEU A 31 -12.55 -14.61 -0.30
C LEU A 31 -12.89 -13.13 -0.53
N GLN A 32 -12.10 -12.18 -0.01
CA GLN A 32 -12.39 -10.74 -0.04
C GLN A 32 -12.78 -10.21 -1.44
N ASP A 33 -12.07 -10.66 -2.48
CA ASP A 33 -12.25 -10.16 -3.85
C ASP A 33 -13.35 -10.85 -4.65
N ILE A 34 -14.01 -11.85 -4.06
CA ILE A 34 -15.05 -12.65 -4.73
C ILE A 34 -16.33 -12.82 -3.91
N ALA A 35 -16.30 -12.55 -2.60
CA ALA A 35 -17.44 -12.67 -1.70
C ALA A 35 -17.83 -11.32 -1.11
N ARG A 36 -19.09 -11.21 -0.67
CA ARG A 36 -19.74 -9.96 -0.25
C ARG A 36 -19.28 -9.33 1.09
N PHE A 37 -18.04 -9.57 1.54
CA PHE A 37 -17.56 -9.01 2.80
C PHE A 37 -17.08 -7.57 2.64
N SER A 38 -17.60 -6.66 3.46
CA SER A 38 -17.23 -5.24 3.38
C SER A 38 -15.81 -4.97 3.88
N PHE A 39 -15.35 -5.72 4.88
CA PHE A 39 -14.03 -5.54 5.52
C PHE A 39 -13.51 -6.89 6.04
N PRO A 40 -12.47 -7.49 5.43
CA PRO A 40 -11.86 -8.68 6.00
C PRO A 40 -11.02 -8.34 7.22
N ALA A 41 -10.78 -9.35 8.06
CA ALA A 41 -9.91 -9.24 9.22
C ALA A 41 -8.42 -9.00 8.87
N CYS A 42 -8.00 -9.32 7.65
CA CYS A 42 -6.62 -9.24 7.18
C CYS A 42 -6.58 -8.83 5.70
N ALA A 43 -5.55 -8.07 5.29
CA ALA A 43 -5.36 -7.68 3.88
C ALA A 43 -4.46 -8.67 3.13
N TYR A 44 -3.36 -9.09 3.75
CA TYR A 44 -2.39 -10.00 3.14
C TYR A 44 -2.14 -11.24 4.01
N PRO A 45 -3.04 -12.25 3.95
CA PRO A 45 -2.97 -13.42 4.82
C PRO A 45 -1.87 -14.38 4.36
N GLY A 46 -1.06 -14.84 5.31
CA GLY A 46 -0.15 -15.98 5.15
C GLY A 46 -0.60 -17.15 6.01
N TRP A 47 -0.47 -18.37 5.49
CA TRP A 47 -0.72 -19.60 6.25
C TRP A 47 0.39 -20.62 5.98
N THR A 48 0.88 -21.25 7.04
CA THR A 48 1.80 -22.38 6.99
C THR A 48 1.44 -23.44 8.03
N GLY A 49 1.80 -24.69 7.77
CA GLY A 49 1.45 -25.83 8.62
C GLY A 49 -0.04 -26.17 8.60
N ASP A 50 -0.51 -26.76 9.70
CA ASP A 50 -1.87 -27.26 9.86
C ASP A 50 -2.54 -26.75 11.16
N LEU A 51 -3.76 -27.20 11.42
CA LEU A 51 -4.57 -26.78 12.58
C LEU A 51 -4.00 -27.25 13.93
N LYS A 52 -3.12 -28.25 13.95
CA LYS A 52 -2.42 -28.72 15.15
C LYS A 52 -1.11 -27.95 15.36
N ARG A 53 -0.36 -27.75 14.28
CA ARG A 53 0.93 -27.07 14.24
C ARG A 53 1.01 -26.18 13.02
N GLY A 54 0.81 -24.89 13.23
CA GLY A 54 0.74 -23.94 12.13
C GLY A 54 1.05 -22.52 12.56
N ALA A 55 1.06 -21.63 11.58
CA ALA A 55 1.19 -20.22 11.84
C ALA A 55 0.41 -19.41 10.80
N PHE A 56 -0.09 -18.27 11.27
CA PHE A 56 -0.85 -17.32 10.49
C PHE A 56 -0.16 -15.96 10.55
N HIS A 57 0.02 -15.36 9.38
CA HIS A 57 0.57 -14.02 9.20
C HIS A 57 -0.54 -13.09 8.74
N ASN A 58 -0.66 -11.95 9.41
CA ASN A 58 -1.56 -10.87 9.04
C ASN A 58 -0.75 -9.60 8.80
N ASP A 59 -0.93 -9.02 7.63
CA ASP A 59 -0.30 -7.76 7.23
C ASP A 59 -1.39 -6.81 6.75
N ASN A 60 -1.28 -5.54 7.16
CA ASN A 60 -2.26 -4.51 6.84
C ASN A 60 -2.06 -3.82 5.49
N GLY A 61 -1.04 -4.21 4.72
CA GLY A 61 -0.66 -3.59 3.45
C GLY A 61 0.18 -2.33 3.59
N CYS A 62 0.40 -1.85 4.81
CA CYS A 62 1.22 -0.69 5.11
C CYS A 62 2.59 -1.08 5.66
N GLY A 63 2.90 -2.38 5.77
CA GLY A 63 4.17 -2.89 6.27
C GLY A 63 4.17 -3.27 7.75
N ASP A 64 3.08 -3.00 8.48
CA ASP A 64 2.88 -3.56 9.82
C ASP A 64 2.30 -4.97 9.69
N CYS A 65 2.86 -5.90 10.45
CA CYS A 65 2.38 -7.26 10.45
C CYS A 65 2.39 -7.88 11.84
N GLU A 66 1.57 -8.89 12.02
CA GLU A 66 1.63 -9.78 13.16
C GLU A 66 1.57 -11.23 12.70
N VAL A 67 2.24 -12.08 13.47
CA VAL A 67 2.27 -13.52 13.26
C VAL A 67 1.83 -14.19 14.53
N VAL A 68 0.93 -15.16 14.41
CA VAL A 68 0.59 -16.06 15.51
C VAL A 68 0.86 -17.48 15.07
N ALA A 69 1.71 -18.17 15.81
CA ALA A 69 2.07 -19.57 15.59
C ALA A 69 1.63 -20.44 16.77
N TRP A 70 1.20 -21.65 16.48
CA TRP A 70 0.71 -22.59 17.48
C TRP A 70 1.29 -23.99 17.29
N THR A 71 1.39 -24.69 18.40
CA THR A 71 1.67 -26.13 18.48
C THR A 71 0.74 -26.75 19.52
N GLU A 72 0.84 -28.05 19.76
CA GLU A 72 0.14 -28.72 20.85
C GLU A 72 0.54 -28.16 22.23
N ALA A 73 1.75 -27.61 22.36
CA ALA A 73 2.24 -27.04 23.61
C ALA A 73 1.65 -25.65 23.93
N GLY A 74 1.20 -24.90 22.92
CA GLY A 74 0.69 -23.55 23.10
C GLY A 74 0.92 -22.63 21.90
N VAL A 75 1.00 -21.32 22.14
CA VAL A 75 0.96 -20.28 21.11
C VAL A 75 2.08 -19.26 21.33
N VAL A 76 2.63 -18.74 20.25
CA VAL A 76 3.51 -17.56 20.22
C VAL A 76 2.89 -16.53 19.29
N GLY A 77 2.76 -15.29 19.75
CA GLY A 77 2.40 -14.13 18.94
C GLY A 77 3.55 -13.15 18.86
N LEU A 78 3.80 -12.62 17.68
CA LEU A 78 4.83 -11.61 17.40
C LEU A 78 4.21 -10.51 16.55
N ALA A 79 4.51 -9.25 16.83
CA ALA A 79 4.11 -8.15 15.97
C ALA A 79 5.27 -7.21 15.65
N TYR A 80 5.17 -6.64 14.46
CA TYR A 80 6.03 -5.61 13.93
C TYR A 80 5.17 -4.42 13.53
N GLU A 81 5.53 -3.24 14.02
CA GLU A 81 5.06 -1.97 13.52
C GLU A 81 6.21 -1.30 12.78
N LEU A 82 5.90 -0.72 11.62
CA LEU A 82 6.87 -0.29 10.64
C LEU A 82 7.94 0.65 11.23
N GLY A 83 9.20 0.21 11.16
CA GLY A 83 10.36 0.93 11.70
C GLY A 83 10.50 0.85 13.22
N PHE A 84 9.89 -0.16 13.86
CA PHE A 84 10.02 -0.45 15.28
C PHE A 84 10.22 -1.95 15.52
N GLY A 85 11.39 -2.47 15.14
CA GLY A 85 11.79 -3.86 15.39
C GLY A 85 12.61 -4.05 16.67
N PRO A 86 13.23 -5.22 16.88
CA PRO A 86 14.05 -5.50 18.06
C PRO A 86 15.22 -4.54 18.26
N ILE A 87 15.80 -4.03 17.18
CA ILE A 87 16.90 -3.07 17.24
C ILE A 87 16.40 -1.75 17.85
N GLU A 88 15.31 -1.21 17.31
CA GLU A 88 14.78 0.08 17.73
C GLU A 88 14.03 0.02 19.08
N GLN A 89 13.28 -1.06 19.33
CA GLN A 89 12.43 -1.18 20.52
C GLN A 89 13.13 -1.84 21.71
N LEU A 90 14.01 -2.81 21.44
CA LEU A 90 14.59 -3.67 22.49
C LEU A 90 16.10 -3.48 22.63
N GLY A 91 16.69 -2.57 21.86
CA GLY A 91 18.12 -2.26 21.90
C GLY A 91 19.00 -3.38 21.37
N LEU A 92 18.48 -4.26 20.51
CA LEU A 92 19.28 -5.29 19.85
C LEU A 92 20.39 -4.63 19.03
N SER A 93 21.64 -5.05 19.23
CA SER A 93 22.75 -4.58 18.40
C SER A 93 22.67 -5.18 16.99
N THR A 94 22.98 -4.39 15.97
CA THR A 94 23.13 -4.87 14.58
C THR A 94 24.15 -6.00 14.45
N SER A 95 25.17 -6.03 15.33
CA SER A 95 26.18 -7.09 15.38
C SER A 95 25.65 -8.42 15.94
N ALA A 96 24.50 -8.40 16.62
CA ALA A 96 23.87 -9.57 17.22
C ALA A 96 22.78 -10.18 16.31
N VAL A 97 22.60 -9.65 15.10
CA VAL A 97 21.60 -10.12 14.14
C VAL A 97 21.97 -11.49 13.59
N THR A 98 21.03 -12.42 13.70
CA THR A 98 21.15 -13.81 13.27
C THR A 98 20.29 -14.12 12.03
N GLY A 99 19.26 -13.30 11.77
CA GLY A 99 18.22 -13.58 10.77
C GLY A 99 17.23 -14.67 11.20
N GLY A 100 17.29 -15.09 12.46
CA GLY A 100 16.58 -16.23 13.01
C GLY A 100 15.78 -15.90 14.28
N PRO A 101 15.30 -16.93 15.00
CA PRO A 101 14.52 -16.79 16.23
C PRO A 101 15.16 -15.93 17.30
N ASP A 102 16.49 -15.91 17.36
CA ASP A 102 17.23 -15.19 18.40
C ASP A 102 17.03 -13.67 18.32
N ASP A 103 16.77 -13.12 17.13
CA ASP A 103 16.54 -11.69 16.92
C ASP A 103 15.30 -11.18 17.66
N VAL A 104 14.29 -12.03 17.86
CA VAL A 104 13.00 -11.66 18.45
C VAL A 104 12.83 -12.18 19.88
N ARG A 105 13.82 -12.89 20.44
CA ARG A 105 13.70 -13.48 21.78
C ARG A 105 13.48 -12.45 22.88
N ALA A 106 14.06 -11.26 22.73
CA ALA A 106 13.86 -10.19 23.70
C ALA A 106 12.39 -9.74 23.78
N ALA A 107 11.58 -9.98 22.73
CA ALA A 107 10.14 -9.72 22.74
C ALA A 107 9.34 -10.78 23.52
N LEU A 108 9.98 -11.91 23.87
CA LEU A 108 9.35 -13.06 24.53
C LEU A 108 10.09 -13.45 25.82
N PRO A 109 10.25 -12.54 26.80
CA PRO A 109 10.87 -12.86 28.08
C PRO A 109 10.19 -14.07 28.74
N GLY A 110 11.02 -14.99 29.24
CA GLY A 110 10.56 -16.19 29.92
C GLY A 110 9.88 -17.24 29.02
N LEU A 111 10.05 -17.17 27.70
CA LEU A 111 9.49 -18.15 26.76
C LEU A 111 9.85 -19.60 27.18
N PRO A 112 8.87 -20.47 27.44
CA PRO A 112 9.13 -21.88 27.73
C PRO A 112 9.78 -22.59 26.55
N ALA A 113 10.83 -23.40 26.80
CA ALA A 113 11.54 -24.14 25.76
C ALA A 113 10.64 -25.04 24.88
N LYS A 114 9.49 -25.51 25.42
CA LYS A 114 8.52 -26.29 24.64
C LYS A 114 7.79 -25.48 23.56
N LEU A 115 7.81 -24.14 23.64
CA LEU A 115 7.27 -23.26 22.60
C LEU A 115 8.30 -22.87 21.54
N GLU A 116 9.54 -23.35 21.63
CA GLU A 116 10.58 -23.09 20.62
C GLU A 116 10.12 -23.43 19.20
N PRO A 117 9.41 -24.55 18.93
CA PRO A 117 8.93 -24.84 17.58
C PRO A 117 7.88 -23.83 17.09
N ALA A 118 7.05 -23.27 18.00
CA ALA A 118 6.11 -22.22 17.64
C ALA A 118 6.83 -20.91 17.33
N LEU A 119 7.87 -20.57 18.12
CA LEU A 119 8.72 -19.41 17.85
C LEU A 119 9.39 -19.52 16.47
N VAL A 120 10.02 -20.65 16.16
CA VAL A 120 10.67 -20.88 14.85
C VAL A 120 9.67 -20.69 13.70
N MET A 121 8.44 -21.20 13.83
CA MET A 121 7.40 -21.00 12.81
C MET A 121 6.99 -19.54 12.70
N ALA A 122 6.76 -18.85 13.83
CA ALA A 122 6.39 -17.44 13.84
C ALA A 122 7.46 -16.58 13.16
N THR A 123 8.72 -16.76 13.57
CA THR A 123 9.87 -16.05 13.01
C THR A 123 10.10 -16.35 11.53
N GLY A 124 9.83 -17.59 11.10
CA GLY A 124 9.92 -17.98 9.69
C GLY A 124 8.91 -17.27 8.80
N MET A 125 7.79 -16.80 9.34
CA MET A 125 6.78 -16.03 8.60
C MET A 125 7.02 -14.52 8.64
N LEU A 126 7.88 -14.02 9.52
CA LEU A 126 8.24 -12.60 9.55
C LEU A 126 9.08 -12.24 8.32
N PRO A 127 8.89 -11.02 7.77
CA PRO A 127 9.77 -10.48 6.75
C PRO A 127 11.21 -10.36 7.27
N ILE A 128 12.14 -10.08 6.35
CA ILE A 128 13.52 -9.76 6.69
C ILE A 128 13.60 -8.24 6.85
N GLY A 129 14.04 -7.79 8.01
CA GLY A 129 14.24 -6.39 8.36
C GLY A 129 15.50 -5.80 7.72
N ARG A 130 15.76 -4.53 8.04
CA ARG A 130 16.72 -3.67 7.33
C ARG A 130 18.17 -4.16 7.44
N HIS A 131 18.51 -4.77 8.57
CA HIS A 131 19.83 -5.29 8.89
C HIS A 131 19.91 -6.81 8.76
N GLY A 132 18.91 -7.44 8.12
CA GLY A 132 18.80 -8.90 8.01
C GLY A 132 18.08 -9.56 9.18
N GLU A 133 17.63 -8.77 10.15
CA GLU A 133 16.95 -9.23 11.37
C GLU A 133 15.50 -9.65 11.13
N LYS A 134 14.92 -10.30 12.12
CA LYS A 134 13.48 -10.55 12.16
C LYS A 134 12.79 -9.42 12.94
N PRO A 135 11.92 -8.60 12.31
CA PRO A 135 11.62 -7.27 12.83
C PRO A 135 10.51 -7.23 13.90
N ALA A 136 10.23 -8.30 14.64
CA ALA A 136 9.18 -8.24 15.67
C ALA A 136 9.71 -7.77 17.04
N GLY A 137 9.40 -6.53 17.42
CA GLY A 137 9.81 -5.94 18.69
C GLY A 137 8.85 -6.18 19.86
N VAL A 138 7.63 -6.67 19.61
CA VAL A 138 6.67 -7.04 20.67
C VAL A 138 6.14 -8.45 20.47
N GLY A 139 5.93 -9.17 21.58
CA GLY A 139 5.44 -10.55 21.53
C GLY A 139 4.67 -10.99 22.76
N PHE A 140 3.94 -12.09 22.59
CA PHE A 140 3.31 -12.85 23.66
C PHE A 140 3.53 -14.36 23.48
N TRP A 141 3.43 -15.11 24.56
CA TRP A 141 3.38 -16.57 24.53
C TRP A 141 2.33 -17.12 25.49
N ILE A 142 1.72 -18.25 25.12
CA ILE A 142 0.73 -19.01 25.91
C ILE A 142 1.26 -20.43 26.09
N TYR A 143 1.39 -20.91 27.33
CA TYR A 143 1.77 -22.28 27.64
C TYR A 143 1.00 -22.80 28.86
N GLY A 144 0.08 -23.73 28.65
CA GLY A 144 -0.83 -24.20 29.70
C GLY A 144 -1.73 -23.06 30.21
N ASP A 145 -1.67 -22.80 31.51
CA ASP A 145 -2.35 -21.70 32.21
C ASP A 145 -1.49 -20.43 32.34
N ARG A 146 -0.29 -20.42 31.74
CA ARG A 146 0.65 -19.30 31.81
C ARG A 146 0.68 -18.51 30.52
N VAL A 147 0.87 -17.21 30.68
CA VAL A 147 1.04 -16.26 29.59
C VAL A 147 2.13 -15.24 29.98
N GLY A 148 2.94 -14.83 29.01
CA GLY A 148 3.99 -13.82 29.18
C GLY A 148 4.43 -13.20 27.86
N GLY A 149 5.45 -12.36 27.89
CA GLY A 149 5.96 -11.61 26.73
C GLY A 149 5.87 -10.10 26.93
N THR A 150 6.64 -9.33 26.16
CA THR A 150 6.73 -7.86 26.31
C THR A 150 5.39 -7.17 26.10
N PHE A 151 4.48 -7.79 25.37
CA PHE A 151 3.11 -7.31 25.19
C PHE A 151 2.38 -7.05 26.53
N PHE A 152 2.63 -7.87 27.56
CA PHE A 152 1.99 -7.70 28.87
C PHE A 152 2.77 -6.80 29.81
N ASP A 153 4.07 -6.61 29.56
CA ASP A 153 4.97 -5.82 30.42
C ASP A 153 4.86 -4.33 30.12
N ASP A 154 4.88 -3.96 28.83
CA ASP A 154 4.63 -2.59 28.37
C ASP A 154 3.58 -2.60 27.23
N PRO A 155 2.32 -2.29 27.54
CA PRO A 155 1.24 -2.33 26.56
C PRO A 155 1.24 -1.11 25.61
N THR A 156 2.26 -0.25 25.69
CA THR A 156 2.40 0.96 24.86
C THR A 156 3.40 0.84 23.74
N VAL A 157 4.17 -0.26 23.70
CA VAL A 157 5.11 -0.54 22.61
C VAL A 157 4.41 -0.63 21.25
N CYS A 158 5.10 -0.16 20.21
CA CYS A 158 4.57 -0.18 18.84
C CYS A 158 4.29 -1.63 18.42
N GLY A 159 3.15 -1.87 17.77
CA GLY A 159 2.63 -3.17 17.38
C GLY A 159 1.78 -3.89 18.45
N ALA A 160 1.69 -3.38 19.68
CA ALA A 160 0.93 -4.03 20.75
C ALA A 160 -0.59 -4.09 20.46
N ASP A 161 -1.15 -3.10 19.79
CA ASP A 161 -2.56 -3.09 19.39
C ASP A 161 -2.90 -4.25 18.44
N ARG A 162 -1.96 -4.62 17.56
CA ARG A 162 -2.08 -5.78 16.65
C ARG A 162 -2.03 -7.12 17.38
N LEU A 163 -1.40 -7.20 18.55
CA LEU A 163 -1.47 -8.40 19.39
C LEU A 163 -2.74 -8.43 20.25
N ALA A 164 -3.26 -7.26 20.63
CA ALA A 164 -4.44 -7.15 21.48
C ALA A 164 -5.70 -7.76 20.84
N ILE A 165 -5.85 -7.71 19.50
CA ILE A 165 -7.01 -8.28 18.80
C ILE A 165 -7.18 -9.79 19.06
N TRP A 166 -6.08 -10.50 19.30
CA TRP A 166 -6.09 -11.94 19.57
C TRP A 166 -6.65 -12.27 20.96
N GLY A 167 -6.64 -11.29 21.87
CA GLY A 167 -7.31 -11.37 23.17
C GLY A 167 -8.71 -10.76 23.19
N LEU A 168 -9.14 -10.08 22.12
CA LEU A 168 -10.43 -9.35 22.03
C LEU A 168 -11.43 -10.00 21.06
N LEU A 169 -11.31 -11.31 20.84
CA LEU A 169 -12.12 -12.05 19.88
C LEU A 169 -13.63 -11.86 20.16
N ARG A 170 -14.37 -11.33 19.19
CA ARG A 170 -15.83 -11.08 19.32
C ARG A 170 -16.63 -12.19 18.69
N ARG A 171 -17.12 -13.15 19.48
CA ARG A 171 -17.73 -14.39 18.98
C ARG A 171 -16.72 -15.24 18.19
N GLY A 172 -15.47 -15.30 18.66
CA GLY A 172 -14.42 -16.14 18.08
C GLY A 172 -13.77 -15.61 16.80
N ARG A 173 -13.90 -14.31 16.51
CA ARG A 173 -13.41 -13.69 15.26
C ARG A 173 -12.61 -12.43 15.55
N LEU A 174 -11.59 -12.21 14.71
CA LEU A 174 -10.80 -10.99 14.67
C LEU A 174 -11.65 -9.83 14.17
N LEU A 175 -11.40 -8.63 14.68
CA LEU A 175 -12.04 -7.42 14.19
C LEU A 175 -11.17 -6.80 13.08
N PRO A 176 -11.79 -6.24 12.02
CA PRO A 176 -11.01 -5.62 10.95
C PRO A 176 -10.13 -4.45 11.46
N PRO A 177 -8.91 -4.27 10.90
CA PRO A 177 -7.95 -3.26 11.39
C PRO A 177 -8.46 -1.82 11.36
N ILE A 178 -9.36 -1.47 10.42
CA ILE A 178 -9.96 -0.13 10.29
C ILE A 178 -10.63 0.34 11.59
N TYR A 179 -11.01 -0.58 12.47
CA TYR A 179 -11.74 -0.28 13.72
C TYR A 179 -10.84 0.03 14.92
N PHE A 180 -9.51 -0.07 14.80
CA PHE A 180 -8.56 0.32 15.84
C PHE A 180 -7.93 1.70 15.63
N ARG A 181 -8.15 2.35 14.47
CA ARG A 181 -7.78 3.76 14.28
C ARG A 181 -8.62 4.62 15.22
N ARG A 182 -7.98 5.18 16.26
CA ARG A 182 -8.56 6.08 17.29
C ARG A 182 -9.29 7.32 16.74
N SER A 183 -9.21 7.58 15.44
CA SER A 183 -9.64 8.82 14.78
C SER A 183 -11.06 8.82 14.21
N HIS A 184 -11.88 7.77 14.36
CA HIS A 184 -13.27 7.79 13.85
C HIS A 184 -14.35 7.53 14.93
N PRO A 185 -15.11 8.57 15.33
CA PRO A 185 -16.17 8.46 16.34
C PRO A 185 -17.39 7.61 15.93
N ASP A 186 -17.63 7.39 14.62
CA ASP A 186 -18.80 6.63 14.11
C ASP A 186 -18.57 5.13 13.88
N THR A 187 -17.37 4.60 14.20
CA THR A 187 -16.95 3.23 13.87
C THR A 187 -17.86 2.13 14.43
N ARG A 188 -18.46 2.30 15.62
CA ARG A 188 -19.29 1.25 16.24
C ARG A 188 -20.66 1.09 15.60
N ALA A 189 -21.32 2.18 15.24
CA ALA A 189 -22.63 2.12 14.59
C ALA A 189 -22.49 1.60 13.15
N THR A 190 -21.47 2.07 12.43
CA THR A 190 -21.11 1.53 11.10
C THR A 190 -20.79 0.04 11.18
N LEU A 191 -20.05 -0.41 12.21
CA LEU A 191 -19.77 -1.82 12.42
C LEU A 191 -21.05 -2.62 12.65
N ALA A 192 -21.93 -2.17 13.56
CA ALA A 192 -23.18 -2.89 13.85
C ALA A 192 -24.07 -3.03 12.60
N GLU A 193 -24.14 -1.98 11.77
CA GLU A 193 -24.89 -2.00 10.53
C GLU A 193 -24.26 -2.91 9.47
N ARG A 194 -22.93 -2.95 9.37
CA ARG A 194 -22.21 -3.86 8.47
C ARG A 194 -22.30 -5.30 8.92
N ASP A 195 -22.09 -5.58 10.20
CA ASP A 195 -22.31 -6.91 10.82
C ASP A 195 -23.73 -7.42 10.55
N ARG A 196 -24.73 -6.53 10.57
CA ARG A 196 -26.13 -6.87 10.27
C ARG A 196 -26.33 -7.22 8.79
N LYS A 197 -25.73 -6.46 7.86
CA LYS A 197 -25.84 -6.72 6.41
C LYS A 197 -25.09 -7.99 6.00
N ASP A 198 -23.90 -8.18 6.56
CA ASP A 198 -22.99 -9.28 6.20
C ASP A 198 -23.26 -10.54 7.06
N ALA A 199 -24.26 -10.48 7.97
CA ALA A 199 -24.62 -11.56 8.88
C ALA A 199 -24.78 -12.94 8.23
N PRO A 200 -25.46 -13.10 7.08
CA PRO A 200 -25.58 -14.43 6.49
C PRO A 200 -24.26 -14.90 5.86
N ALA A 201 -23.38 -13.99 5.42
CA ALA A 201 -22.04 -14.35 4.96
C ALA A 201 -21.19 -14.84 6.14
N HIS A 202 -21.25 -14.13 7.27
CA HIS A 202 -20.56 -14.53 8.49
C HIS A 202 -21.06 -15.87 9.03
N ALA A 203 -22.36 -16.16 8.95
CA ALA A 203 -22.92 -17.45 9.36
C ALA A 203 -22.37 -18.61 8.52
N VAL A 204 -22.24 -18.42 7.20
CA VAL A 204 -21.61 -19.41 6.31
C VAL A 204 -20.14 -19.60 6.67
N MET A 205 -19.40 -18.51 6.91
CA MET A 205 -17.99 -18.59 7.32
C MET A 205 -17.82 -19.36 8.63
N ASP A 206 -18.64 -19.06 9.63
CA ASP A 206 -18.62 -19.76 10.92
C ASP A 206 -18.91 -21.26 10.75
N ALA A 207 -19.93 -21.61 9.96
CA ALA A 207 -20.25 -23.01 9.70
C ALA A 207 -19.11 -23.75 8.98
N VAL A 208 -18.49 -23.13 7.98
CA VAL A 208 -17.40 -23.73 7.19
C VAL A 208 -16.14 -23.87 8.03
N VAL A 209 -15.78 -22.84 8.80
CA VAL A 209 -14.63 -22.88 9.74
C VAL A 209 -14.85 -23.96 10.80
N ASP A 210 -16.06 -24.09 11.35
CA ASP A 210 -16.39 -25.11 12.35
C ASP A 210 -16.28 -26.53 11.81
N ARG A 211 -16.64 -26.74 10.55
CA ARG A 211 -16.42 -28.03 9.88
C ARG A 211 -14.94 -28.25 9.62
N ALA A 212 -14.25 -27.27 9.05
CA ALA A 212 -12.83 -27.34 8.71
C ALA A 212 -11.92 -27.59 9.93
N LEU A 213 -12.31 -27.07 11.10
CA LEU A 213 -11.59 -27.32 12.36
C LEU A 213 -11.65 -28.77 12.83
N LYS A 214 -12.63 -29.55 12.36
CA LYS A 214 -12.78 -30.98 12.69
C LYS A 214 -12.13 -31.85 11.63
N ASP A 215 -12.50 -31.62 10.37
CA ASP A 215 -12.07 -32.42 9.23
C ASP A 215 -12.05 -31.55 7.96
N PRO A 216 -11.28 -31.94 6.92
CA PRO A 216 -11.38 -31.32 5.60
C PRO A 216 -12.83 -31.26 5.13
N THR A 217 -13.23 -30.10 4.59
CA THR A 217 -14.63 -29.82 4.24
C THR A 217 -14.74 -29.19 2.86
N GLU A 218 -15.94 -29.25 2.31
CA GLU A 218 -16.28 -28.64 1.03
C GLU A 218 -17.34 -27.56 1.28
N PHE A 219 -17.25 -26.45 0.55
CA PHE A 219 -18.37 -25.52 0.43
C PHE A 219 -19.54 -26.23 -0.24
N THR A 220 -20.77 -25.96 0.18
CA THR A 220 -21.96 -26.39 -0.55
C THR A 220 -22.32 -25.37 -1.64
N PRO A 221 -23.03 -25.77 -2.71
CA PRO A 221 -23.52 -24.81 -3.71
C PRO A 221 -24.32 -23.64 -3.12
N ALA A 222 -25.15 -23.90 -2.10
CA ALA A 222 -25.96 -22.88 -1.44
C ALA A 222 -25.13 -21.90 -0.59
N GLU A 223 -24.06 -22.39 0.05
CA GLU A 223 -23.10 -21.53 0.76
C GLU A 223 -22.38 -20.60 -0.23
N LEU A 224 -21.96 -21.12 -1.38
CA LEU A 224 -21.35 -20.30 -2.43
C LEU A 224 -22.30 -19.28 -3.00
N GLU A 225 -23.54 -19.67 -3.29
CA GLU A 225 -24.57 -18.73 -3.74
C GLU A 225 -24.76 -17.60 -2.71
N THR A 226 -24.82 -17.94 -1.42
CA THR A 226 -24.93 -16.98 -0.34
C THR A 226 -23.72 -16.03 -0.25
N LEU A 227 -22.53 -16.48 -0.60
CA LEU A 227 -21.31 -15.68 -0.56
C LEU A 227 -21.10 -14.80 -1.79
N LEU A 228 -21.50 -15.30 -2.96
CA LEU A 228 -21.21 -14.71 -4.27
C LEU A 228 -22.34 -13.82 -4.81
N VAL A 229 -23.61 -14.03 -4.41
CA VAL A 229 -24.76 -13.22 -4.89
C VAL A 229 -24.95 -11.98 -3.99
N PRO A 230 -25.14 -10.76 -4.54
CA PRO A 230 -25.42 -10.37 -5.93
C PRO A 230 -24.21 -9.84 -6.72
N LEU A 231 -22.99 -10.28 -6.41
CA LEU A 231 -21.80 -9.74 -7.08
C LEU A 231 -21.78 -10.16 -8.56
N PRO A 232 -21.27 -9.30 -9.47
CA PRO A 232 -20.98 -9.71 -10.83
C PRO A 232 -20.05 -10.93 -10.82
N THR A 233 -20.27 -11.86 -11.76
CA THR A 233 -19.52 -13.13 -11.82
C THR A 233 -18.02 -12.88 -11.66
N PRO A 234 -17.38 -13.37 -10.58
CA PRO A 234 -16.00 -13.06 -10.30
C PRO A 234 -15.07 -13.63 -11.39
N PRO A 235 -13.96 -12.93 -11.73
CA PRO A 235 -13.02 -13.41 -12.73
C PRO A 235 -12.54 -14.85 -12.43
N PRO A 236 -12.54 -15.78 -13.40
CA PRO A 236 -12.17 -17.18 -13.17
C PRO A 236 -10.80 -17.37 -12.51
N LYS A 237 -9.84 -16.50 -12.83
CA LYS A 237 -8.50 -16.49 -12.22
C LYS A 237 -8.52 -16.24 -10.72
N ARG A 238 -9.41 -15.36 -10.23
CA ARG A 238 -9.57 -15.05 -8.81
C ARG A 238 -10.21 -16.21 -8.07
N VAL A 239 -11.26 -16.80 -8.64
CA VAL A 239 -11.90 -18.01 -8.10
C VAL A 239 -10.91 -19.17 -7.99
N LEU A 240 -10.13 -19.42 -9.05
CA LEU A 240 -9.11 -20.48 -9.03
C LEU A 240 -8.01 -20.22 -7.97
N ASN A 241 -7.60 -18.97 -7.79
CA ASN A 241 -6.63 -18.62 -6.74
C ASN A 241 -7.21 -18.87 -5.34
N ALA A 242 -8.46 -18.46 -5.10
CA ALA A 242 -9.16 -18.71 -3.84
C ALA A 242 -9.27 -20.22 -3.55
N GLN A 243 -9.68 -21.03 -4.54
CA GLN A 243 -9.73 -22.49 -4.42
C GLN A 243 -8.37 -23.09 -4.02
N ARG A 244 -7.28 -22.64 -4.64
CA ARG A 244 -5.91 -23.10 -4.30
C ARG A 244 -5.50 -22.72 -2.89
N MET A 245 -5.82 -21.50 -2.46
CA MET A 245 -5.48 -21.01 -1.12
C MET A 245 -6.29 -21.70 -0.03
N LEU A 246 -7.59 -21.92 -0.25
CA LEU A 246 -8.48 -22.62 0.68
C LEU A 246 -8.12 -24.11 0.84
N LYS A 247 -7.65 -24.76 -0.24
CA LYS A 247 -7.19 -26.15 -0.18
C LYS A 247 -6.06 -26.35 0.84
N LYS A 248 -5.21 -25.35 1.06
CA LYS A 248 -4.12 -25.39 2.07
C LYS A 248 -4.64 -25.59 3.49
N VAL A 249 -5.86 -25.14 3.77
CA VAL A 249 -6.52 -25.24 5.07
C VAL A 249 -7.62 -26.30 5.08
N GLY A 250 -7.61 -27.21 4.11
CA GLY A 250 -8.56 -28.30 4.02
C GLY A 250 -9.98 -27.91 3.57
N ILE A 251 -10.15 -26.76 2.92
CA ILE A 251 -11.45 -26.30 2.40
C ILE A 251 -11.45 -26.36 0.87
N THR A 252 -12.43 -27.05 0.28
CA THR A 252 -12.56 -27.22 -1.18
C THR A 252 -13.86 -26.65 -1.76
N TRP A 253 -13.92 -26.51 -3.08
CA TRP A 253 -15.12 -26.13 -3.83
C TRP A 253 -15.86 -27.37 -4.34
N PRO A 254 -17.21 -27.35 -4.47
CA PRO A 254 -18.00 -28.43 -5.08
C PRO A 254 -17.39 -28.92 -6.39
N GLY A 255 -17.09 -30.21 -6.45
CA GLY A 255 -16.64 -30.85 -7.69
C GLY A 255 -15.31 -30.32 -8.23
N SER A 256 -14.48 -29.70 -7.38
CA SER A 256 -13.15 -29.24 -7.77
C SER A 256 -12.36 -30.42 -8.37
N PRO A 257 -11.92 -30.36 -9.64
CA PRO A 257 -10.99 -31.36 -10.15
C PRO A 257 -9.72 -31.35 -9.30
N LYS A 258 -8.92 -32.41 -9.34
CA LYS A 258 -7.57 -32.39 -8.75
C LYS A 258 -6.78 -31.24 -9.39
N ILE A 259 -6.76 -30.08 -8.73
CA ILE A 259 -5.98 -28.93 -9.17
C ILE A 259 -4.51 -29.37 -9.04
N PRO A 260 -3.74 -29.39 -10.14
CA PRO A 260 -2.33 -29.70 -10.08
C PRO A 260 -1.68 -28.79 -9.06
N GLU A 261 -0.86 -29.35 -8.17
CA GLU A 261 -0.07 -28.51 -7.27
C GLU A 261 0.70 -27.52 -8.15
N PRO A 262 0.63 -26.21 -7.85
CA PRO A 262 1.52 -25.28 -8.52
C PRO A 262 2.95 -25.79 -8.30
N PRO A 263 3.83 -25.70 -9.32
CA PRO A 263 5.23 -26.07 -9.12
C PRO A 263 5.72 -25.38 -7.84
N PRO A 264 6.46 -26.09 -6.97
CA PRO A 264 6.94 -25.52 -5.72
C PRO A 264 7.57 -24.16 -6.04
N ARG A 265 7.07 -23.11 -5.38
CA ARG A 265 7.73 -21.80 -5.51
C ARG A 265 9.18 -22.05 -5.09
N PRO A 266 10.17 -21.74 -5.93
CA PRO A 266 11.56 -21.90 -5.54
C PRO A 266 11.76 -21.15 -4.23
N GLN A 267 12.15 -21.88 -3.18
CA GLN A 267 12.64 -21.28 -1.95
C GLN A 267 14.05 -20.81 -2.25
N GLY A 268 14.12 -19.60 -2.81
CA GLY A 268 15.32 -18.98 -3.35
C GLY A 268 14.97 -18.08 -4.53
N PRO A 269 15.74 -17.00 -4.78
CA PRO A 269 15.57 -16.20 -5.99
C PRO A 269 15.60 -17.10 -7.22
N ASN A 270 14.56 -17.06 -8.05
CA ASN A 270 14.37 -17.95 -9.19
C ASN A 270 15.46 -17.69 -10.26
N PRO A 271 16.36 -18.64 -10.55
CA PRO A 271 17.50 -18.40 -11.46
C PRO A 271 17.12 -18.43 -12.95
N PHE A 272 15.88 -18.83 -13.30
CA PHE A 272 15.45 -18.98 -14.70
C PHE A 272 14.36 -17.99 -15.14
N LEU A 273 13.86 -17.17 -14.23
CA LEU A 273 13.24 -15.91 -14.61
C LEU A 273 14.36 -14.90 -14.78
N ARG A 274 14.74 -14.62 -16.03
CA ARG A 274 15.26 -13.27 -16.29
C ARG A 274 14.20 -12.30 -15.79
N PRO A 275 14.53 -11.33 -14.91
CA PRO A 275 13.55 -10.38 -14.44
C PRO A 275 13.02 -9.61 -15.65
N SER A 276 11.77 -9.86 -16.00
CA SER A 276 11.00 -8.90 -16.78
C SER A 276 10.86 -7.65 -15.90
N GLY A 277 11.68 -6.62 -16.18
CA GLY A 277 11.62 -5.29 -15.55
C GLY A 277 11.74 -5.33 -14.02
N THR A 278 12.98 -5.32 -13.52
CA THR A 278 13.33 -5.50 -12.11
C THR A 278 12.92 -4.30 -11.21
N VAL A 279 11.63 -4.07 -10.99
CA VAL A 279 11.16 -3.08 -9.99
C VAL A 279 11.80 -3.37 -8.63
N ARG A 280 12.78 -2.55 -8.20
CA ARG A 280 13.38 -2.64 -6.86
C ARG A 280 12.31 -2.22 -5.85
N ARG A 281 12.00 -3.13 -4.93
CA ARG A 281 11.11 -2.89 -3.80
C ARG A 281 11.97 -2.49 -2.60
N GLU A 282 11.94 -1.22 -2.21
CA GLU A 282 12.52 -0.79 -0.93
C GLU A 282 11.40 -0.63 0.10
N MET A 283 11.62 -1.21 1.28
CA MET A 283 10.73 -1.09 2.42
C MET A 283 11.13 0.16 3.21
N LEU A 284 10.39 1.24 3.04
CA LEU A 284 10.53 2.47 3.82
C LEU A 284 9.42 2.55 4.88
N ARG A 285 9.51 3.50 5.82
CA ARG A 285 8.38 3.86 6.72
C ARG A 285 7.10 4.34 5.99
N LEU A 286 7.17 4.45 4.65
CA LEU A 286 6.08 4.82 3.74
C LEU A 286 5.48 3.59 3.01
N GLY A 287 5.84 2.36 3.43
CA GLY A 287 5.39 1.11 2.83
C GLY A 287 6.34 0.54 1.77
N TYR A 288 5.87 -0.42 0.99
CA TYR A 288 6.62 -0.98 -0.14
C TYR A 288 6.58 -0.02 -1.33
N LEU A 289 7.75 0.51 -1.72
CA LEU A 289 7.88 1.35 -2.92
C LEU A 289 8.53 0.56 -4.05
N GLY A 290 7.84 0.45 -5.18
CA GLY A 290 8.34 -0.07 -6.44
C GLY A 290 8.38 1.00 -7.53
N PHE A 291 9.57 1.31 -8.03
CA PHE A 291 9.75 2.28 -9.12
C PHE A 291 9.92 1.56 -10.46
N ASP A 292 9.07 1.92 -11.42
CA ASP A 292 9.16 1.50 -12.81
C ASP A 292 9.03 2.74 -13.70
N ARG A 293 10.00 2.96 -14.59
CA ARG A 293 10.02 4.15 -15.45
C ARG A 293 8.72 4.27 -16.25
N ASP A 294 8.30 3.20 -16.90
CA ASP A 294 7.16 3.26 -17.82
C ASP A 294 5.83 3.36 -17.07
N ALA A 295 5.71 2.78 -15.88
CA ALA A 295 4.58 2.98 -14.99
C ALA A 295 4.53 4.43 -14.49
N ILE A 296 5.65 5.01 -14.11
CA ILE A 296 5.75 6.41 -13.66
C ILE A 296 5.36 7.38 -14.79
N VAL A 297 5.89 7.19 -16.00
CA VAL A 297 5.54 8.03 -17.17
C VAL A 297 4.06 7.90 -17.51
N ARG A 298 3.50 6.69 -17.46
CA ARG A 298 2.06 6.45 -17.66
C ARG A 298 1.22 7.15 -16.59
N ALA A 299 1.63 7.03 -15.34
CA ALA A 299 0.98 7.69 -14.20
C ALA A 299 1.03 9.22 -14.32
N ALA A 300 2.15 9.78 -14.75
CA ALA A 300 2.30 11.21 -14.99
C ALA A 300 1.35 11.70 -16.08
N LYS A 301 1.28 10.97 -17.22
CA LYS A 301 0.35 11.33 -18.30
C LYS A 301 -1.09 11.26 -17.83
N ARG A 302 -1.46 10.20 -17.13
CA ARG A 302 -2.80 10.00 -16.59
C ARG A 302 -3.18 11.12 -15.61
N ALA A 303 -2.30 11.44 -14.68
CA ALA A 303 -2.53 12.50 -13.70
C ALA A 303 -2.66 13.89 -14.35
N TYR A 304 -1.88 14.15 -15.40
CA TYR A 304 -2.03 15.37 -16.21
C TYR A 304 -3.40 15.44 -16.88
N VAL A 305 -3.82 14.38 -17.57
CA VAL A 305 -5.12 14.31 -18.25
C VAL A 305 -6.27 14.45 -17.26
N GLU A 306 -6.22 13.71 -16.14
CA GLU A 306 -7.20 13.77 -15.06
C GLU A 306 -7.39 15.20 -14.55
N ALA A 307 -6.28 15.88 -14.20
CA ALA A 307 -6.34 17.23 -13.65
C ALA A 307 -6.86 18.26 -14.67
N VAL A 308 -6.56 18.11 -15.96
CA VAL A 308 -7.09 19.01 -17.00
C VAL A 308 -8.57 18.75 -17.26
N LEU A 309 -9.00 17.49 -17.34
CA LEU A 309 -10.41 17.14 -17.55
C LEU A 309 -11.28 17.49 -16.35
N ALA A 310 -10.76 17.38 -15.13
CA ALA A 310 -11.48 17.79 -13.93
C ALA A 310 -11.79 19.30 -13.90
N GLN A 311 -10.90 20.15 -14.44
CA GLN A 311 -11.15 21.59 -14.55
C GLN A 311 -12.30 21.95 -15.52
N LEU A 312 -12.62 21.03 -16.44
CA LEU A 312 -13.72 21.20 -17.38
C LEU A 312 -15.08 20.84 -16.79
N ASP A 313 -15.14 20.13 -15.65
CA ASP A 313 -16.39 19.73 -15.03
C ASP A 313 -17.01 20.89 -14.22
N PRO A 314 -18.04 21.58 -14.74
CA PRO A 314 -18.59 22.77 -14.09
C PRO A 314 -19.41 22.43 -12.83
N LEU A 315 -19.73 21.15 -12.64
CA LEU A 315 -20.50 20.64 -11.50
C LEU A 315 -19.60 20.23 -10.33
N GLU A 316 -18.28 20.35 -10.48
CA GLU A 316 -17.28 19.92 -9.49
C GLU A 316 -17.57 18.50 -8.96
N ARG A 317 -18.04 17.59 -9.83
CA ARG A 317 -18.32 16.19 -9.46
C ARG A 317 -17.01 15.47 -9.12
N TYR A 318 -15.89 15.97 -9.63
CA TYR A 318 -14.55 15.43 -9.42
C TYR A 318 -13.69 16.30 -8.49
N THR A 319 -13.90 16.20 -7.17
CA THR A 319 -13.23 17.05 -6.16
C THR A 319 -11.89 16.52 -5.64
N PHE A 320 -11.45 15.34 -6.07
CA PHE A 320 -10.25 14.67 -5.54
C PHE A 320 -9.25 14.36 -6.64
N THR A 321 -8.85 15.36 -7.43
CA THR A 321 -7.78 15.17 -8.42
C THR A 321 -6.48 14.80 -7.73
N VAL A 322 -5.73 13.88 -8.33
CA VAL A 322 -4.38 13.54 -7.85
C VAL A 322 -3.44 14.76 -7.96
N CYS A 323 -3.73 15.67 -8.89
CA CYS A 323 -2.92 16.86 -9.16
C CYS A 323 -3.75 18.13 -9.20
N VAL A 324 -3.19 19.24 -8.73
CA VAL A 324 -3.90 20.53 -8.61
C VAL A 324 -3.45 21.50 -9.70
N ILE A 325 -2.14 21.73 -9.81
CA ILE A 325 -1.55 22.62 -10.82
C ILE A 325 -0.58 21.83 -11.70
N PRO A 326 -1.09 21.09 -12.71
CA PRO A 326 -0.27 20.25 -13.54
C PRO A 326 0.47 21.05 -14.62
N ARG A 327 1.76 20.75 -14.85
CA ARG A 327 2.49 21.16 -16.07
C ARG A 327 3.14 19.95 -16.72
N TRP A 328 3.16 19.94 -18.04
CA TRP A 328 3.73 18.87 -18.86
C TRP A 328 4.74 19.46 -19.83
N THR A 329 5.87 18.78 -20.00
CA THR A 329 6.91 19.11 -20.98
C THR A 329 7.36 17.86 -21.74
N GLY A 330 7.77 18.05 -22.99
CA GLY A 330 8.31 16.99 -23.83
C GLY A 330 7.30 15.89 -24.18
N ASP A 331 7.80 14.69 -24.39
CA ASP A 331 7.04 13.49 -24.78
C ASP A 331 7.27 12.31 -23.83
N LEU A 332 6.73 11.14 -24.18
CA LEU A 332 6.84 9.93 -23.35
C LEU A 332 8.26 9.34 -23.29
N LYS A 333 9.16 9.74 -24.18
CA LYS A 333 10.57 9.32 -24.17
C LYS A 333 11.42 10.29 -23.36
N ARG A 334 11.16 11.59 -23.48
CA ARG A 334 11.89 12.64 -22.79
C ARG A 334 10.95 13.78 -22.43
N GLY A 335 10.79 14.02 -21.14
CA GLY A 335 9.85 15.02 -20.66
C GLY A 335 9.87 15.15 -19.15
N ALA A 336 8.94 15.96 -18.65
CA ALA A 336 8.71 16.08 -17.23
C ALA A 336 7.28 16.50 -16.93
N PHE A 337 6.85 16.11 -15.75
CA PHE A 337 5.58 16.43 -15.14
C PHE A 337 5.82 17.19 -13.84
N TYR A 338 5.16 18.33 -13.69
CA TYR A 338 5.15 19.13 -12.47
C TYR A 338 3.74 19.12 -11.88
N ASN A 339 3.64 19.02 -10.57
CA ASN A 339 2.39 19.19 -9.84
C ASN A 339 2.60 20.10 -8.63
N GLY A 340 1.99 21.27 -8.66
CA GLY A 340 1.95 22.18 -7.51
C GLY A 340 0.61 22.09 -6.78
N ASN A 341 0.60 22.31 -5.46
CA ASN A 341 -0.65 22.34 -4.68
C ASN A 341 -1.27 23.74 -4.54
N GLY A 342 -0.66 24.77 -5.14
CA GLY A 342 -1.10 26.17 -5.06
C GLY A 342 -0.82 26.87 -3.72
N LYS A 343 -0.26 26.16 -2.74
CA LYS A 343 0.16 26.70 -1.43
C LYS A 343 1.68 26.88 -1.33
N GLY A 344 2.40 26.50 -2.38
CA GLY A 344 3.86 26.58 -2.50
C GLY A 344 4.58 25.26 -2.27
N ASP A 345 3.86 24.13 -2.19
CA ASP A 345 4.47 22.80 -2.26
C ASP A 345 4.35 22.29 -3.70
N ASP A 346 5.40 21.65 -4.19
CA ASP A 346 5.43 21.08 -5.53
C ASP A 346 6.20 19.74 -5.58
N GLU A 347 5.95 19.00 -6.65
CA GLU A 347 6.79 17.88 -7.05
C GLU A 347 7.00 17.87 -8.57
N VAL A 348 8.17 17.42 -8.98
CA VAL A 348 8.57 17.29 -10.38
C VAL A 348 9.12 15.90 -10.62
N ILE A 349 8.57 15.24 -11.63
CA ILE A 349 9.07 13.96 -12.15
C ILE A 349 9.54 14.20 -13.58
N ALA A 350 10.84 14.03 -13.83
CA ALA A 350 11.44 14.13 -15.15
C ALA A 350 11.98 12.78 -15.61
N TRP A 351 11.92 12.51 -16.91
CA TRP A 351 12.38 11.26 -17.49
C TRP A 351 13.13 11.49 -18.81
N THR A 352 14.05 10.57 -19.08
CA THR A 352 14.76 10.42 -20.35
C THR A 352 14.84 8.92 -20.67
N GLU A 353 15.53 8.54 -21.74
CA GLU A 353 15.82 7.13 -22.02
C GLU A 353 16.73 6.49 -20.95
N ALA A 354 17.56 7.29 -20.26
CA ALA A 354 18.46 6.80 -19.20
C ALA A 354 17.73 6.46 -17.89
N GLY A 355 16.56 7.06 -17.65
CA GLY A 355 15.77 6.82 -16.45
C GLY A 355 14.93 8.01 -15.98
N VAL A 356 14.68 8.10 -14.67
CA VAL A 356 13.77 9.06 -14.04
C VAL A 356 14.47 9.80 -12.90
N VAL A 357 14.15 11.08 -12.73
CA VAL A 357 14.50 11.88 -11.55
C VAL A 357 13.20 12.45 -10.98
N GLY A 358 12.98 12.27 -9.68
CA GLY A 358 11.90 12.89 -8.94
C GLY A 358 12.45 13.86 -7.89
N LEU A 359 11.85 15.03 -7.79
CA LEU A 359 12.17 16.07 -6.82
C LEU A 359 10.87 16.57 -6.19
N ALA A 360 10.88 16.86 -4.89
CA ALA A 360 9.78 17.54 -4.25
C ALA A 360 10.27 18.65 -3.33
N TYR A 361 9.41 19.65 -3.20
CA TYR A 361 9.57 20.76 -2.30
C TYR A 361 8.33 20.91 -1.43
N GLN A 362 8.57 21.16 -0.16
CA GLN A 362 7.55 21.60 0.78
C GLN A 362 7.94 22.98 1.30
N ARG A 363 6.98 23.89 1.26
CA ARG A 363 7.20 25.30 1.57
C ARG A 363 7.89 25.48 2.93
N GLY A 364 8.98 26.22 2.93
CA GLY A 364 9.80 26.50 4.12
C GLY A 364 10.93 25.49 4.36
N TYR A 365 11.12 24.53 3.48
CA TYR A 365 12.17 23.53 3.55
C TYR A 365 12.95 23.48 2.24
N GLY A 366 13.70 24.54 1.95
CA GLY A 366 14.57 24.61 0.79
C GLY A 366 15.93 23.96 1.05
N PRO A 367 16.80 23.91 0.02
CA PRO A 367 18.14 23.34 0.16
C PRO A 367 19.05 24.17 1.10
N ILE A 368 18.72 25.45 1.35
CA ILE A 368 19.42 26.30 2.32
C ILE A 368 19.08 25.86 3.75
N GLU A 369 17.78 25.70 4.07
CA GLU A 369 17.32 25.39 5.42
C GLU A 369 17.56 23.91 5.79
N HIS A 370 17.41 23.01 4.81
CA HIS A 370 17.37 21.57 5.09
C HIS A 370 18.64 20.83 4.66
N LEU A 371 19.29 21.25 3.56
CA LEU A 371 20.51 20.60 3.03
C LEU A 371 21.78 21.34 3.47
N GLY A 372 21.66 22.36 4.33
CA GLY A 372 22.79 23.08 4.91
C GLY A 372 23.59 23.91 3.90
N LEU A 373 22.99 24.29 2.77
CA LEU A 373 23.67 25.13 1.78
C LEU A 373 23.83 26.56 2.31
N SER A 374 25.03 27.12 2.17
CA SER A 374 25.24 28.55 2.36
C SER A 374 24.56 29.33 1.24
N VAL A 375 23.94 30.47 1.58
CA VAL A 375 23.41 31.44 0.59
C VAL A 375 24.48 31.82 -0.45
N SER A 376 25.74 31.89 -0.04
CA SER A 376 26.87 32.20 -0.93
C SER A 376 27.22 31.08 -1.94
N ALA A 377 26.69 29.87 -1.75
CA ALA A 377 26.90 28.71 -2.60
C ALA A 377 25.78 28.47 -3.63
N VAL A 378 24.70 29.26 -3.58
CA VAL A 378 23.55 29.17 -4.49
C VAL A 378 23.96 29.56 -5.91
N LYS A 379 23.66 28.69 -6.88
CA LYS A 379 23.98 28.91 -8.30
C LYS A 379 22.74 29.06 -9.19
N GLY A 380 21.54 28.84 -8.66
CA GLY A 380 20.29 28.83 -9.41
C GLY A 380 20.21 27.70 -10.44
N SER A 381 20.90 26.59 -10.19
CA SER A 381 21.12 25.53 -11.17
C SER A 381 20.91 24.14 -10.57
N ALA A 382 21.11 23.10 -11.38
CA ALA A 382 21.02 21.71 -10.93
C ALA A 382 21.96 21.40 -9.75
N ASP A 383 23.06 22.15 -9.60
CA ASP A 383 23.96 22.02 -8.46
C ASP A 383 23.26 22.27 -7.11
N ASP A 384 22.25 23.14 -7.05
CA ASP A 384 21.57 23.51 -5.81
C ASP A 384 20.73 22.37 -5.23
N VAL A 385 20.27 21.46 -6.09
CA VAL A 385 19.41 20.33 -5.71
C VAL A 385 20.15 19.00 -5.72
N ARG A 386 21.45 18.98 -6.05
CA ARG A 386 22.26 17.74 -6.04
C ARG A 386 22.34 17.11 -4.66
N ALA A 387 22.27 17.92 -3.60
CA ALA A 387 22.23 17.39 -2.24
C ALA A 387 20.96 16.55 -1.95
N ALA A 388 19.87 16.77 -2.69
CA ALA A 388 18.67 15.92 -2.63
C ALA A 388 18.79 14.63 -3.46
N LEU A 389 19.86 14.50 -4.26
CA LEU A 389 20.12 13.35 -5.15
C LEU A 389 21.57 12.86 -4.97
N PRO A 390 21.96 12.39 -3.77
CA PRO A 390 23.26 11.78 -3.56
C PRO A 390 23.50 10.65 -4.57
N ASP A 391 24.74 10.55 -5.03
CA ASP A 391 25.22 9.53 -5.97
C ASP A 391 24.45 9.46 -7.31
N LEU A 392 23.83 10.56 -7.74
CA LEU A 392 23.12 10.63 -9.02
C LEU A 392 24.03 10.20 -10.19
N PRO A 393 23.65 9.17 -10.98
CA PRO A 393 24.38 8.78 -12.18
C PRO A 393 24.48 9.93 -13.19
N ALA A 394 25.65 10.09 -13.81
CA ALA A 394 25.90 11.17 -14.79
C ALA A 394 24.94 11.11 -15.99
N GLU A 395 24.48 9.91 -16.34
CA GLU A 395 23.51 9.65 -17.41
C GLU A 395 22.13 10.24 -17.11
N LEU A 396 21.80 10.49 -15.85
CA LEU A 396 20.55 11.12 -15.43
C LEU A 396 20.64 12.65 -15.34
N MET A 397 21.80 13.25 -15.60
CA MET A 397 21.95 14.71 -15.62
C MET A 397 20.96 15.41 -16.56
N PRO A 398 20.69 14.93 -17.78
CA PRO A 398 19.69 15.56 -18.64
C PRO A 398 18.26 15.50 -18.08
N ALA A 399 17.92 14.44 -17.32
CA ALA A 399 16.62 14.36 -16.63
C ALA A 399 16.55 15.38 -15.48
N LEU A 400 17.64 15.50 -14.70
CA LEU A 400 17.75 16.49 -13.64
C LEU A 400 17.63 17.93 -14.18
N GLU A 401 18.29 18.25 -15.28
CA GLU A 401 18.20 19.59 -15.89
C GLU A 401 16.77 19.95 -16.31
N ILE A 402 16.03 18.98 -16.88
CA ILE A 402 14.60 19.17 -17.19
C ILE A 402 13.80 19.41 -15.91
N ALA A 403 14.01 18.61 -14.87
CA ALA A 403 13.29 18.74 -13.60
C ALA A 403 13.53 20.13 -12.97
N VAL A 404 14.80 20.55 -12.88
CA VAL A 404 15.23 21.83 -12.33
C VAL A 404 14.68 23.02 -13.12
N GLY A 405 14.52 22.86 -14.43
CA GLY A 405 13.86 23.86 -15.27
C GLY A 405 12.40 24.14 -14.86
N LEU A 406 11.72 23.19 -14.20
CA LEU A 406 10.34 23.31 -13.76
C LEU A 406 10.17 23.71 -12.29
N LEU A 407 11.21 23.56 -11.46
CA LEU A 407 11.17 23.95 -10.05
C LEU A 407 11.02 25.46 -9.88
N GLU A 408 10.28 25.85 -8.85
CA GLU A 408 10.20 27.23 -8.38
C GLU A 408 11.57 27.72 -7.90
N VAL A 409 11.74 29.04 -7.96
CA VAL A 409 12.96 29.73 -7.55
C VAL A 409 12.69 30.43 -6.23
N GLY A 410 13.51 30.13 -5.23
CA GLY A 410 13.44 30.71 -3.90
C GLY A 410 13.91 32.16 -3.85
N ALA A 411 13.82 32.74 -2.66
CA ALA A 411 14.10 34.16 -2.43
C ALA A 411 15.58 34.53 -2.67
N HIS A 412 16.49 33.55 -2.61
CA HIS A 412 17.92 33.75 -2.83
C HIS A 412 18.37 33.28 -4.22
N GLY A 413 17.43 32.94 -5.11
CA GLY A 413 17.72 32.45 -6.46
C GLY A 413 17.96 30.94 -6.55
N GLU A 414 17.82 30.22 -5.44
CA GLU A 414 17.99 28.78 -5.34
C GLU A 414 16.83 28.01 -5.94
N LYS A 415 17.11 26.81 -6.43
CA LYS A 415 16.07 25.89 -6.89
C LYS A 415 15.50 25.12 -5.71
N LEU A 416 14.18 25.21 -5.53
CA LEU A 416 13.52 24.67 -4.35
C LEU A 416 13.28 23.16 -4.51
N ALA A 417 14.07 22.35 -3.78
CA ALA A 417 13.82 20.93 -3.56
C ALA A 417 14.42 20.51 -2.22
N SER A 418 13.64 19.85 -1.36
CA SER A 418 14.08 19.28 -0.09
C SER A 418 14.49 17.82 -0.22
N ILE A 419 13.85 17.10 -1.14
CA ILE A 419 13.96 15.65 -1.25
C ILE A 419 13.93 15.19 -2.69
N GLY A 420 14.63 14.10 -2.99
CA GLY A 420 14.70 13.57 -4.33
C GLY A 420 14.85 12.05 -4.39
N PHE A 421 14.49 11.50 -5.54
CA PHE A 421 14.85 10.14 -5.93
C PHE A 421 15.33 10.12 -7.37
N TRP A 422 16.14 9.12 -7.71
CA TRP A 422 16.54 8.83 -9.07
C TRP A 422 16.40 7.35 -9.36
N LEU A 423 16.06 7.01 -10.61
CA LEU A 423 15.96 5.65 -11.15
C LEU A 423 16.80 5.60 -12.43
N HIS A 424 17.78 4.71 -12.49
CA HIS A 424 18.65 4.53 -13.66
C HIS A 424 18.62 3.07 -14.11
N GLY A 425 18.19 2.83 -15.35
CA GLY A 425 17.95 1.48 -15.84
C GLY A 425 16.84 0.75 -15.06
N ALA A 426 16.94 -0.58 -14.99
CA ALA A 426 15.88 -1.40 -14.40
C ALA A 426 15.96 -1.54 -12.88
N ASP A 427 17.13 -1.38 -12.26
CA ASP A 427 17.39 -1.84 -10.89
C ASP A 427 18.14 -0.84 -9.99
N ARG A 428 18.70 0.24 -10.55
CA ARG A 428 19.44 1.23 -9.76
C ARG A 428 18.55 2.38 -9.38
N VAL A 429 18.45 2.63 -8.08
CA VAL A 429 17.66 3.71 -7.49
C VAL A 429 18.38 4.24 -6.26
N GLY A 430 18.27 5.54 -6.04
CA GLY A 430 18.85 6.26 -4.91
C GLY A 430 18.28 7.66 -4.79
N GLY A 431 18.89 8.50 -3.94
CA GLY A 431 18.39 9.83 -3.59
C GLY A 431 17.92 9.91 -2.14
N THR A 432 17.71 11.12 -1.64
CA THR A 432 17.40 11.36 -0.22
C THR A 432 16.04 10.80 0.21
N LEU A 433 15.15 10.46 -0.73
CA LEU A 433 13.91 9.72 -0.42
C LEU A 433 14.19 8.38 0.27
N PHE A 434 15.35 7.77 0.00
CA PHE A 434 15.78 6.51 0.58
C PHE A 434 16.78 6.69 1.73
N ASP A 435 17.10 7.95 2.08
CA ASP A 435 17.97 8.22 3.21
C ASP A 435 17.26 7.82 4.49
N ARG A 436 17.95 6.96 5.22
CA ARG A 436 17.32 6.06 6.17
C ARG A 436 17.23 6.62 7.59
N ASP A 437 17.65 7.86 7.78
CA ASP A 437 17.85 8.49 9.08
C ASP A 437 16.84 9.62 9.37
N ASP A 438 16.03 10.05 8.39
CA ASP A 438 14.93 11.00 8.60
C ASP A 438 13.68 10.65 7.74
N PRO A 439 12.76 9.82 8.25
CA PRO A 439 11.54 9.44 7.53
C PRO A 439 10.46 10.54 7.51
N THR A 440 10.76 11.74 8.01
CA THR A 440 9.82 12.88 8.10
C THR A 440 10.20 14.03 7.18
N VAL A 441 11.16 13.84 6.28
CA VAL A 441 11.63 14.88 5.36
C VAL A 441 10.44 15.48 4.60
N PRO A 442 10.20 16.80 4.75
CA PRO A 442 9.12 17.51 4.08
C PRO A 442 9.13 17.24 2.57
N GLY A 443 7.99 16.78 2.03
CA GLY A 443 7.84 16.35 0.64
C GLY A 443 7.96 14.84 0.37
N ALA A 444 8.47 14.03 1.31
CA ALA A 444 8.67 12.58 1.12
C ALA A 444 7.37 11.83 0.75
N GLY A 445 6.26 12.17 1.42
CA GLY A 445 4.96 11.56 1.14
C GLY A 445 4.46 11.80 -0.29
N ARG A 446 4.84 12.93 -0.91
CA ARG A 446 4.46 13.26 -2.29
C ARG A 446 5.26 12.42 -3.29
N LEU A 447 6.56 12.22 -3.03
CA LEU A 447 7.39 11.34 -3.86
C LEU A 447 7.09 9.85 -3.67
N SER A 448 6.69 9.41 -2.48
CA SER A 448 6.40 8.00 -2.23
C SER A 448 5.20 7.48 -3.04
N MET A 449 4.25 8.35 -3.39
CA MET A 449 3.10 7.98 -4.25
C MET A 449 3.56 7.47 -5.62
N TRP A 450 4.70 7.96 -6.12
CA TRP A 450 5.29 7.52 -7.40
C TRP A 450 5.95 6.14 -7.31
N GLY A 451 6.33 5.72 -6.11
CA GLY A 451 6.75 4.34 -5.82
C GLY A 451 5.58 3.40 -5.52
N GLN A 452 4.36 3.92 -5.35
CA GLN A 452 3.14 3.13 -5.13
C GLN A 452 2.28 3.03 -6.38
N VAL A 453 2.87 3.25 -7.56
CA VAL A 453 2.15 3.24 -8.83
C VAL A 453 1.79 1.80 -9.19
N GLU A 454 0.57 1.40 -8.84
CA GLU A 454 -0.01 0.14 -9.34
C GLU A 454 -0.64 0.39 -10.72
N TRP A 455 -0.26 -0.42 -11.71
CA TRP A 455 -0.83 -0.37 -13.07
C TRP A 455 -0.74 0.99 -13.77
N GLY A 456 0.24 1.83 -13.43
CA GLY A 456 0.37 3.17 -14.01
C GLY A 456 -0.62 4.19 -13.44
N ARG A 457 -1.17 3.95 -12.24
CA ARG A 457 -1.99 4.93 -11.51
C ARG A 457 -1.26 5.38 -10.27
N LEU A 458 -1.25 6.69 -10.02
CA LEU A 458 -0.98 7.18 -8.68
C LEU A 458 -2.16 6.77 -7.79
N ALA A 459 -1.86 6.27 -6.60
CA ALA A 459 -2.89 6.16 -5.58
C ALA A 459 -3.51 7.54 -5.38
N HIS A 460 -4.84 7.63 -5.21
CA HIS A 460 -5.50 8.85 -4.74
C HIS A 460 -5.09 9.07 -3.28
N GLY A 461 -3.85 9.52 -3.09
CA GLY A 461 -3.32 9.91 -1.80
C GLY A 461 -4.16 11.07 -1.30
N ARG A 462 -4.70 10.94 -0.09
CA ARG A 462 -5.20 12.12 0.63
C ARG A 462 -4.05 13.11 0.72
N HIS A 463 -4.10 14.20 -0.07
CA HIS A 463 -3.18 15.34 0.07
C HIS A 463 -3.23 15.96 1.47
N ASP A 464 -4.29 15.67 2.24
CA ASP A 464 -4.38 15.93 3.67
C ASP A 464 -4.84 14.66 4.40
N PRO A 465 -3.98 13.99 5.19
CA PRO A 465 -4.38 12.82 5.97
C PRO A 465 -5.55 13.10 6.93
N ASN A 466 -5.82 14.37 7.26
CA ASN A 466 -6.94 14.80 8.10
C ASN A 466 -8.24 15.09 7.33
N ALA A 467 -8.22 15.12 5.99
CA ALA A 467 -9.44 15.30 5.21
C ALA A 467 -10.37 14.08 5.40
N PRO A 468 -11.69 14.26 5.59
CA PRO A 468 -12.62 13.14 5.71
C PRO A 468 -12.61 12.28 4.44
N SER A 469 -12.88 10.96 4.58
CA SER A 469 -13.01 10.08 3.41
C SER A 469 -14.12 10.60 2.50
N PRO A 470 -13.96 10.51 1.16
CA PRO A 470 -15.06 10.72 0.23
C PRO A 470 -16.26 9.87 0.65
N THR A 471 -17.46 10.45 0.71
CA THR A 471 -18.68 9.67 0.91
C THR A 471 -18.98 8.88 -0.37
N GLN A 472 -19.70 7.75 -0.25
CA GLN A 472 -20.12 6.97 -1.44
C GLN A 472 -20.87 7.85 -2.45
N ALA A 473 -21.69 8.79 -1.98
CA ALA A 473 -22.41 9.72 -2.85
C ALA A 473 -21.49 10.68 -3.63
N ILE A 474 -20.25 10.94 -3.17
CA ILE A 474 -19.27 11.70 -3.94
C ILE A 474 -18.57 10.78 -4.96
N LEU A 475 -18.27 9.53 -4.57
CA LEU A 475 -17.71 8.53 -5.48
C LEU A 475 -18.65 8.23 -6.65
N ASP A 476 -19.94 8.02 -6.38
CA ASP A 476 -20.98 7.75 -7.39
C ASP A 476 -21.15 8.94 -8.35
N LYS A 477 -20.89 10.17 -7.89
CA LYS A 477 -20.91 11.37 -8.74
C LYS A 477 -19.65 11.49 -9.62
N ALA A 478 -18.51 11.02 -9.11
CA ALA A 478 -17.22 11.07 -9.77
C ALA A 478 -17.02 9.95 -10.79
N GLU A 479 -17.69 8.81 -10.62
CA GLU A 479 -17.54 7.59 -11.45
C GLU A 479 -17.61 7.86 -12.96
N PRO A 480 -18.59 8.60 -13.51
CA PRO A 480 -18.64 8.86 -14.96
C PRO A 480 -17.44 9.65 -15.50
N ILE A 481 -16.88 10.54 -14.67
CA ILE A 481 -15.69 11.33 -15.03
C ILE A 481 -14.43 10.46 -14.90
N GLN A 482 -14.36 9.57 -13.91
CA GLN A 482 -13.25 8.61 -13.76
C GLN A 482 -13.16 7.66 -14.95
N ASP A 483 -14.28 7.07 -15.36
CA ASP A 483 -14.35 6.15 -16.49
C ASP A 483 -13.91 6.83 -17.79
N LEU A 484 -14.35 8.07 -17.98
CA LEU A 484 -13.95 8.88 -19.14
C LEU A 484 -12.46 9.20 -19.11
N VAL A 485 -11.94 9.72 -17.99
CA VAL A 485 -10.51 10.01 -17.81
C VAL A 485 -9.67 8.77 -18.10
N GLU A 486 -10.11 7.61 -17.61
CA GLU A 486 -9.46 6.34 -17.84
C GLU A 486 -9.44 5.96 -19.31
N ALA A 487 -10.59 5.99 -19.98
CA ALA A 487 -10.70 5.67 -21.40
C ALA A 487 -9.81 6.61 -22.26
N VAL A 488 -9.86 7.91 -21.99
CA VAL A 488 -9.10 8.92 -22.73
C VAL A 488 -7.60 8.78 -22.47
N ALA A 489 -7.18 8.55 -21.23
CA ALA A 489 -5.76 8.36 -20.89
C ALA A 489 -5.19 7.12 -21.56
N GLU A 490 -5.91 5.99 -21.56
CA GLU A 490 -5.48 4.76 -22.24
C GLU A 490 -5.35 4.97 -23.75
N ARG A 491 -6.33 5.63 -24.39
CA ARG A 491 -6.22 5.98 -25.82
C ARG A 491 -5.03 6.88 -26.09
N ALA A 492 -4.84 7.91 -25.27
CA ALA A 492 -3.72 8.84 -25.40
C ALA A 492 -2.36 8.15 -25.22
N LEU A 493 -2.28 7.13 -24.36
CA LEU A 493 -1.07 6.32 -24.18
C LEU A 493 -0.75 5.47 -25.41
N ALA A 494 -1.77 4.99 -26.14
CA ALA A 494 -1.59 4.26 -27.39
C ALA A 494 -1.18 5.17 -28.56
N GLY A 495 -1.53 6.45 -28.53
CA GLY A 495 -1.15 7.43 -29.54
C GLY A 495 -2.00 8.70 -29.49
N PRO A 496 -1.83 9.62 -30.46
CA PRO A 496 -2.71 10.77 -30.58
C PRO A 496 -4.18 10.34 -30.68
N THR A 497 -5.05 11.02 -29.95
CA THR A 497 -6.47 10.67 -29.85
C THR A 497 -7.34 11.92 -29.83
N GLU A 498 -8.63 11.74 -30.09
CA GLU A 498 -9.62 12.80 -30.05
C GLU A 498 -10.69 12.48 -28.99
N LEU A 499 -11.16 13.51 -28.28
CA LEU A 499 -12.34 13.43 -27.42
C LEU A 499 -13.59 13.28 -28.28
N MET A 500 -14.43 12.31 -27.95
CA MET A 500 -15.65 12.03 -28.68
C MET A 500 -16.77 13.02 -28.30
N PRO A 501 -17.77 13.28 -29.17
CA PRO A 501 -18.85 14.21 -28.88
C PRO A 501 -19.66 13.87 -27.61
N ASP A 502 -19.85 12.58 -27.33
CA ASP A 502 -20.49 12.08 -26.12
C ASP A 502 -19.63 12.29 -24.87
N GLU A 503 -18.31 12.06 -24.97
CA GLU A 503 -17.35 12.37 -23.89
C GLU A 503 -17.36 13.87 -23.54
N LEU A 504 -17.38 14.74 -24.55
CA LEU A 504 -17.54 16.18 -24.35
C LEU A 504 -18.87 16.51 -23.70
N ALA A 505 -19.96 15.87 -24.09
CA ALA A 505 -21.28 16.08 -23.47
C ALA A 505 -21.30 15.64 -21.99
N THR A 506 -20.57 14.58 -21.64
CA THR A 506 -20.42 14.12 -20.25
C THR A 506 -19.58 15.08 -19.40
N LEU A 507 -18.49 15.61 -19.97
CA LEU A 507 -17.61 16.58 -19.31
C LEU A 507 -18.26 17.96 -19.17
N LEU A 508 -18.99 18.39 -20.20
CA LEU A 508 -19.57 19.72 -20.35
C LEU A 508 -21.11 19.66 -20.39
N PRO A 509 -21.78 19.23 -19.30
CA PRO A 509 -23.24 19.21 -19.25
C PRO A 509 -23.84 20.62 -19.37
N THR A 510 -23.03 21.64 -19.09
CA THR A 510 -23.27 23.04 -19.39
C THR A 510 -22.06 23.63 -20.11
N PRO A 511 -22.22 24.67 -20.96
CA PRO A 511 -21.09 25.32 -21.62
C PRO A 511 -20.13 25.88 -20.56
N PRO A 512 -18.86 25.45 -20.53
CA PRO A 512 -17.87 26.01 -19.63
C PRO A 512 -17.47 27.41 -20.11
N ASP A 513 -16.78 28.13 -19.22
CA ASP A 513 -16.14 29.40 -19.59
C ASP A 513 -15.20 29.22 -20.81
N PRO A 514 -15.33 30.03 -21.89
CA PRO A 514 -14.55 29.88 -23.11
C PRO A 514 -13.03 29.93 -22.89
N GLU A 515 -12.56 30.70 -21.91
CA GLU A 515 -11.14 30.79 -21.58
C GLU A 515 -10.63 29.50 -20.92
N ARG A 516 -11.38 28.95 -19.96
CA ARG A 516 -11.11 27.62 -19.38
C ARG A 516 -11.10 26.53 -20.44
N LEU A 517 -12.06 26.55 -21.36
CA LEU A 517 -12.15 25.59 -22.46
C LEU A 517 -10.91 25.68 -23.35
N LEU A 518 -10.55 26.88 -23.83
CA LEU A 518 -9.37 27.08 -24.67
C LEU A 518 -8.06 26.69 -23.94
N ASN A 519 -7.95 26.95 -22.64
CA ASN A 519 -6.79 26.56 -21.86
C ASN A 519 -6.68 25.03 -21.74
N ALA A 520 -7.77 24.35 -21.36
CA ALA A 520 -7.80 22.89 -21.25
C ALA A 520 -7.47 22.22 -22.60
N GLN A 521 -7.97 22.79 -23.70
CA GLN A 521 -7.62 22.36 -25.05
C GLN A 521 -6.11 22.38 -25.31
N ARG A 522 -5.47 23.53 -25.06
CA ARG A 522 -4.03 23.72 -25.27
C ARG A 522 -3.23 22.78 -24.38
N MET A 523 -3.71 22.51 -23.17
CA MET A 523 -3.09 21.57 -22.24
C MET A 523 -3.20 20.14 -22.76
N LEU A 524 -4.39 19.67 -23.13
CA LEU A 524 -4.63 18.33 -23.68
C LEU A 524 -3.85 18.08 -24.98
N GLN A 525 -3.71 19.09 -25.84
CA GLN A 525 -2.92 19.00 -27.08
C GLN A 525 -1.44 18.68 -26.81
N LYS A 526 -0.86 19.13 -25.70
CA LYS A 526 0.54 18.81 -25.31
C LYS A 526 0.77 17.32 -25.09
N VAL A 527 -0.28 16.57 -24.78
CA VAL A 527 -0.23 15.13 -24.54
C VAL A 527 -0.87 14.31 -25.68
N GLY A 528 -1.14 14.96 -26.81
CA GLY A 528 -1.69 14.34 -28.02
C GLY A 528 -3.19 14.11 -27.98
N ILE A 529 -3.94 14.83 -27.13
CA ILE A 529 -5.39 14.76 -27.08
C ILE A 529 -5.98 16.02 -27.75
N THR A 530 -6.79 15.82 -28.79
CA THR A 530 -7.56 16.88 -29.45
C THR A 530 -9.04 16.74 -29.13
N TRP A 531 -9.85 17.72 -29.53
CA TRP A 531 -11.30 17.59 -29.60
C TRP A 531 -11.84 18.18 -30.91
N PRO A 532 -13.06 17.84 -31.33
CA PRO A 532 -13.66 18.34 -32.56
C PRO A 532 -13.61 19.87 -32.67
N GLY A 533 -13.14 20.38 -33.81
CA GLY A 533 -13.01 21.82 -34.05
C GLY A 533 -11.75 22.46 -33.47
N SER A 534 -10.79 21.67 -32.99
CA SER A 534 -9.50 22.21 -32.54
C SER A 534 -8.65 22.74 -33.70
N PRO A 535 -8.19 24.00 -33.68
CA PRO A 535 -7.13 24.41 -34.59
C PRO A 535 -5.85 23.63 -34.28
N ALA A 536 -5.17 23.16 -35.32
CA ALA A 536 -3.85 22.54 -35.18
C ALA A 536 -2.89 23.56 -34.56
N LEU A 537 -2.14 23.15 -33.53
CA LEU A 537 -1.03 23.96 -33.04
C LEU A 537 0.00 24.05 -34.17
N SER A 538 0.36 25.26 -34.58
CA SER A 538 1.55 25.48 -35.41
C SER A 538 2.74 24.97 -34.61
N ALA A 539 3.53 24.07 -35.21
CA ALA A 539 4.69 23.45 -34.59
C ALA A 539 5.77 24.46 -34.18
#